data_AF-A0A5D0TVA8-F1
#
_entry.id   AF-A0A5D0TVA8-F1
#
_cell.length_a   1.000
_cell.length_b   1.000
_cell.length_c   1.000
_cell.angle_alpha   90.00
_cell.angle_beta   90.00
_cell.angle_gamma   90.00
#
_symmetry.space_group_name_H-M   'P 1'
#
loop_
_entity.id
_entity.type
_entity.pdbx_description
1 polymer ?
#
loop_
_entity_poly.entity_id
_entity_poly.type
_entity_poly.pdbx_seq_one_letter_code
_entity_poly.pdbx_strand_id
1 'polypeptide(L)'
;MEDEPRSAAVNGPGLTSEQILARALRKIRMASEMSQEAVARHMVDKGHSWRQTTVAKTEAATRPIRVNEAASLARIFGVALSTLLDEADIGAEVHERLLVLEARRQKVLGRIESHKEMLKRDAEVLSSIEEELVEVRTLENEKPESRPRGKGK
;
A
#
# COMPACT_ATOMS: atom_id res chain seq x y z
N MET A 1 11.97 12.77 -38.17
CA MET A 1 10.84 11.82 -38.12
C MET A 1 11.44 10.48 -38.51
N GLU A 2 12.34 9.93 -37.70
CA GLU A 2 12.04 9.16 -36.48
C GLU A 2 11.07 8.02 -36.76
N ASP A 3 11.64 6.84 -37.00
CA ASP A 3 11.05 5.59 -36.55
C ASP A 3 12.15 4.88 -35.75
N GLU A 4 12.17 5.14 -34.45
CA GLU A 4 12.95 4.35 -33.50
C GLU A 4 12.45 2.89 -33.53
N PRO A 5 13.35 1.89 -33.46
CA PRO A 5 12.93 0.52 -33.28
C PRO A 5 12.26 0.39 -31.91
N ARG A 6 10.97 0.04 -31.89
CA ARG A 6 10.20 -0.27 -30.68
C ARG A 6 11.01 -1.21 -29.78
N SER A 7 11.51 -0.62 -28.71
CA SER A 7 12.17 -1.26 -27.59
C SER A 7 11.47 -2.57 -27.23
N ALA A 8 12.20 -3.68 -27.38
CA ALA A 8 11.79 -4.98 -26.89
C ALA A 8 11.62 -4.87 -25.37
N ALA A 9 10.36 -4.81 -24.94
CA ALA A 9 10.00 -4.76 -23.54
C ALA A 9 10.51 -6.02 -22.83
N VAL A 10 11.52 -5.78 -21.99
CA VAL A 10 12.04 -6.62 -20.93
C VAL A 10 10.90 -7.22 -20.11
N ASN A 11 10.64 -8.52 -20.23
CA ASN A 11 9.91 -9.33 -19.24
C ASN A 11 10.32 -10.80 -19.41
N GLY A 12 11.05 -11.35 -18.43
CA GLY A 12 11.20 -12.82 -18.32
C GLY A 12 9.82 -13.46 -18.11
N PRO A 13 9.64 -14.77 -18.38
CA PRO A 13 8.33 -15.38 -18.24
C PRO A 13 7.92 -15.35 -16.77
N GLY A 14 6.90 -14.55 -16.44
CA GLY A 14 6.18 -14.64 -15.16
C GLY A 14 5.61 -16.05 -14.95
N LEU A 15 5.07 -16.31 -13.76
CA LEU A 15 4.48 -17.63 -13.48
C LEU A 15 3.36 -17.92 -14.48
N THR A 16 3.25 -19.16 -14.95
CA THR A 16 2.11 -19.57 -15.76
C THR A 16 0.85 -19.62 -14.92
N SER A 17 -0.32 -19.53 -15.55
CA SER A 17 -1.61 -19.62 -14.84
C SER A 17 -1.76 -20.92 -14.05
N GLU A 18 -1.20 -22.03 -14.55
CA GLU A 18 -1.15 -23.31 -13.84
C GLU A 18 -0.28 -23.24 -12.58
N GLN A 19 0.84 -22.53 -12.62
CA GLN A 19 1.73 -22.36 -11.46
C GLN A 19 1.09 -21.49 -10.38
N ILE A 20 0.41 -20.41 -10.78
CA ILE A 20 -0.37 -19.54 -9.89
C ILE A 20 -1.43 -20.37 -9.17
N LEU A 21 -2.24 -21.11 -9.95
CA LEU A 21 -3.31 -21.93 -9.40
C LEU A 21 -2.79 -23.04 -8.50
N ALA A 22 -1.71 -23.72 -8.89
CA ALA A 22 -1.09 -24.77 -8.10
C ALA A 22 -0.66 -24.26 -6.72
N ARG A 23 -0.04 -23.08 -6.66
CA ARG A 23 0.39 -22.43 -5.41
C ARG A 23 -0.80 -22.05 -4.55
N ALA A 24 -1.81 -21.39 -5.11
CA ALA A 24 -3.01 -20.99 -4.40
C ALA A 24 -3.77 -22.20 -3.84
N LEU A 25 -3.97 -23.24 -4.66
CA LEU A 25 -4.63 -24.49 -4.27
C LEU A 25 -3.93 -25.16 -3.09
N ARG A 26 -2.60 -25.30 -3.15
CA ARG A 26 -1.83 -25.92 -2.07
C ARG A 26 -1.95 -25.14 -0.76
N LYS A 27 -1.87 -23.81 -0.83
CA LYS A 27 -1.99 -22.92 0.34
C LYS A 27 -3.37 -23.05 0.99
N ILE A 28 -4.43 -22.95 0.18
CA ILE A 28 -5.81 -23.07 0.66
C ILE A 28 -6.05 -24.46 1.26
N ARG A 29 -5.60 -25.53 0.59
CA ARG A 29 -5.73 -26.90 1.11
C ARG A 29 -5.06 -27.06 2.48
N MET A 30 -3.83 -26.55 2.63
CA MET A 30 -3.10 -26.61 3.90
C MET A 30 -3.80 -25.80 5.00
N ALA A 31 -4.31 -24.60 4.67
CA ALA A 31 -5.06 -23.76 5.62
C ALA A 31 -6.40 -24.39 6.03
N SER A 32 -7.02 -25.20 5.17
CA SER A 32 -8.22 -25.99 5.47
C SER A 32 -7.92 -27.34 6.13
N GLU A 33 -6.65 -27.63 6.44
CA GLU A 33 -6.19 -28.91 7.03
C GLU A 33 -6.64 -30.16 6.26
N MET A 34 -6.90 -30.02 4.95
CA MET A 34 -7.36 -31.14 4.12
C MET A 34 -6.17 -31.92 3.55
N SER A 35 -6.24 -33.25 3.67
CA SER A 35 -5.30 -34.12 2.96
C SER A 35 -5.58 -34.12 1.46
N GLN A 36 -4.58 -34.43 0.64
CA GLN A 36 -4.75 -34.56 -0.81
C GLN A 36 -5.78 -35.65 -1.17
N GLU A 37 -5.83 -36.74 -0.39
CA GLU A 37 -6.85 -37.79 -0.54
C GLU A 37 -8.26 -37.28 -0.25
N ALA A 38 -8.43 -36.43 0.77
CA ALA A 38 -9.72 -35.80 1.06
C ALA A 38 -10.19 -34.90 -0.09
N VAL A 39 -9.30 -34.07 -0.64
CA VAL A 39 -9.63 -33.23 -1.81
C VAL A 39 -10.00 -34.07 -3.01
N ALA A 40 -9.28 -35.17 -3.28
CA ALA A 40 -9.61 -36.09 -4.36
C ALA A 40 -11.02 -36.67 -4.19
N ARG A 41 -11.38 -37.11 -2.98
CA ARG A 41 -12.74 -37.59 -2.67
C ARG A 41 -13.81 -36.54 -2.95
N HIS A 42 -13.63 -35.31 -2.48
CA HIS A 42 -14.59 -34.24 -2.78
C HIS A 42 -14.69 -33.90 -4.27
N MET A 43 -13.59 -34.02 -5.01
CA MET A 43 -13.61 -33.83 -6.46
C MET A 43 -14.36 -34.96 -7.17
N VAL A 44 -14.25 -36.20 -6.69
CA VAL A 44 -15.08 -37.34 -7.13
C VAL A 44 -16.56 -37.07 -6.86
N ASP A 45 -16.90 -36.57 -5.68
CA ASP A 45 -18.29 -36.19 -5.34
C ASP A 45 -18.84 -35.08 -6.24
N LYS A 46 -17.96 -34.25 -6.82
CA LYS A 46 -18.30 -33.21 -7.81
C LYS A 46 -18.29 -33.72 -9.26
N GLY A 47 -18.12 -35.03 -9.47
CA GLY A 47 -18.16 -35.68 -10.79
C GLY A 47 -16.84 -35.72 -11.54
N HIS A 48 -15.70 -35.46 -10.88
CA HIS A 48 -14.38 -35.49 -11.49
C HIS A 48 -13.64 -36.79 -11.17
N SER A 49 -12.96 -37.39 -12.15
CA SER A 49 -12.17 -38.62 -11.93
C SER A 49 -10.79 -38.33 -11.30
N TRP A 50 -10.79 -37.67 -10.14
CA TRP A 50 -9.58 -37.30 -9.43
C TRP A 50 -9.13 -38.40 -8.46
N ARG A 51 -7.81 -38.60 -8.38
CA ARG A 51 -7.15 -39.41 -7.35
C ARG A 51 -6.23 -38.49 -6.55
N GLN A 52 -5.71 -38.96 -5.40
CA GLN A 52 -4.69 -38.23 -4.65
C GLN A 52 -3.52 -37.76 -5.53
N THR A 53 -3.06 -38.61 -6.46
CA THR A 53 -1.98 -38.29 -7.39
C THR A 53 -2.36 -37.19 -8.38
N THR A 54 -3.64 -37.04 -8.73
CA THR A 54 -4.13 -35.91 -9.53
C THR A 54 -3.98 -34.61 -8.77
N VAL A 55 -4.37 -34.58 -7.48
CA VAL A 55 -4.19 -33.42 -6.61
C VAL A 55 -2.71 -33.06 -6.51
N ALA A 56 -1.84 -34.04 -6.22
CA ALA A 56 -0.40 -33.81 -6.12
C ALA A 56 0.20 -33.24 -7.43
N LYS A 57 -0.20 -33.78 -8.59
CA LYS A 57 0.28 -33.27 -9.89
C LYS A 57 -0.23 -31.86 -10.20
N THR A 58 -1.48 -31.56 -9.83
CA THR A 58 -2.04 -30.22 -9.96
C THR A 58 -1.35 -29.22 -9.02
N GLU A 59 -1.09 -29.57 -7.76
CA GLU A 59 -0.34 -28.73 -6.81
C GLU A 59 1.13 -28.53 -7.22
N ALA A 60 1.67 -29.41 -8.05
CA ALA A 60 3.01 -29.28 -8.63
C ALA A 60 3.00 -28.57 -9.99
N ALA A 61 1.85 -28.12 -10.49
CA ALA A 61 1.68 -27.57 -11.85
C ALA A 61 2.18 -28.48 -12.99
N THR A 62 2.26 -29.80 -12.74
CA THR A 62 2.74 -30.80 -13.72
C THR A 62 1.62 -31.42 -14.54
N ARG A 63 0.37 -31.09 -14.22
CA ARG A 63 -0.82 -31.49 -14.98
C ARG A 63 -1.67 -30.23 -15.25
N PRO A 64 -2.09 -29.98 -16.51
CA PRO A 64 -3.06 -28.94 -16.82
C PRO A 64 -4.37 -29.14 -16.08
N ILE A 65 -4.94 -28.06 -15.55
CA ILE A 65 -6.25 -28.06 -14.90
C ILE A 65 -7.28 -27.41 -15.83
N ARG A 66 -8.47 -28.00 -15.92
CA ARG A 66 -9.57 -27.40 -16.68
C ARG A 66 -10.34 -26.40 -15.83
N VAL A 67 -10.96 -25.39 -16.47
CA VAL A 67 -11.75 -24.35 -15.78
C VAL A 67 -12.87 -24.95 -14.92
N ASN A 68 -13.54 -26.00 -15.39
CA ASN A 68 -14.59 -26.69 -14.63
C ASN A 68 -14.05 -27.43 -13.38
N GLU A 69 -12.82 -27.96 -13.44
CA GLU A 69 -12.14 -28.56 -12.28
C GLU A 69 -11.78 -27.47 -11.26
N ALA A 70 -11.20 -26.36 -11.72
CA ALA A 70 -10.88 -25.20 -10.88
C ALA A 70 -12.13 -24.62 -10.19
N ALA A 71 -13.25 -24.51 -10.92
CA ALA A 71 -14.52 -24.07 -10.36
C ALA A 71 -15.11 -25.04 -9.32
N SER A 72 -14.85 -26.35 -9.44
CA SER A 72 -15.22 -27.32 -8.39
C SER A 72 -14.35 -27.19 -7.16
N LEU A 73 -13.03 -27.01 -7.33
CA LEU A 73 -12.13 -26.77 -6.20
C LEU A 73 -12.51 -25.50 -5.42
N ALA A 74 -12.80 -24.41 -6.12
CA ALA A 74 -13.25 -23.16 -5.51
C ALA A 74 -14.50 -23.39 -4.62
N ARG A 75 -15.47 -24.18 -5.12
CA ARG A 75 -16.66 -24.57 -4.36
C ARG A 75 -16.37 -25.50 -3.18
N ILE A 76 -15.40 -26.40 -3.29
CA ILE A 76 -14.99 -27.30 -2.19
C ILE A 76 -14.38 -26.49 -1.04
N PHE A 77 -13.53 -25.52 -1.35
CA PHE A 77 -12.87 -24.68 -0.35
C PHE A 77 -13.66 -23.43 0.06
N GLY A 78 -14.83 -23.19 -0.53
CA GLY A 78 -15.68 -22.03 -0.21
C GLY A 78 -15.05 -20.69 -0.60
N VAL A 79 -14.23 -20.65 -1.66
CA VAL A 79 -13.54 -19.44 -2.15
C VAL A 79 -14.04 -19.05 -3.54
N ALA A 80 -13.79 -17.80 -3.95
CA ALA A 80 -14.03 -17.38 -5.33
C ALA A 80 -13.04 -18.05 -6.29
N LEU A 81 -13.45 -18.32 -7.54
CA LEU A 81 -12.55 -18.87 -8.55
C LEU A 81 -11.37 -17.93 -8.83
N SER A 82 -11.58 -16.62 -8.77
CA SER A 82 -10.52 -15.62 -8.90
C SER A 82 -9.43 -15.79 -7.84
N THR A 83 -9.77 -16.23 -6.63
CA THR A 83 -8.80 -16.52 -5.57
C THR A 83 -7.83 -17.64 -5.94
N LEU A 84 -8.26 -18.60 -6.77
CA LEU A 84 -7.38 -19.65 -7.30
C LEU A 84 -6.52 -19.18 -8.48
N LEU A 85 -6.78 -18.01 -9.04
CA LEU A 85 -6.05 -17.46 -10.19
C LEU A 85 -5.25 -16.21 -9.83
N ASP A 86 -5.28 -15.83 -8.56
CA ASP A 86 -4.57 -14.67 -8.06
C ASP A 86 -3.10 -15.03 -7.83
N GLU A 87 -2.21 -14.37 -8.57
CA GLU A 87 -0.75 -14.61 -8.49
C GLU A 87 -0.19 -14.16 -7.15
N ALA A 88 -0.87 -13.24 -6.50
CA ALA A 88 -0.31 -12.63 -5.33
C ALA A 88 -0.49 -13.52 -4.10
N ASP A 89 0.60 -13.60 -3.32
CA ASP A 89 0.55 -13.93 -1.90
C ASP A 89 -0.09 -12.75 -1.14
N ILE A 90 -1.27 -12.28 -1.61
CA ILE A 90 -1.88 -10.97 -1.31
C ILE A 90 -1.89 -10.75 0.18
N GLY A 91 -2.33 -11.74 0.95
CA GLY A 91 -2.48 -11.59 2.40
C GLY A 91 -1.19 -11.22 3.12
N ALA A 92 -0.04 -11.80 2.72
CA ALA A 92 1.22 -11.54 3.41
C ALA A 92 1.91 -10.28 2.85
N GLU A 93 1.97 -10.13 1.53
CA GLU A 93 2.64 -9.00 0.89
C GLU A 93 1.86 -7.69 1.08
N VAL A 94 0.53 -7.71 0.98
CA VAL A 94 -0.30 -6.52 1.24
C VAL A 94 -0.25 -6.15 2.72
N HIS A 95 -0.22 -7.13 3.63
CA HIS A 95 -0.11 -6.84 5.06
C HIS A 95 1.24 -6.22 5.42
N GLU A 96 2.34 -6.76 4.90
CA GLU A 96 3.68 -6.17 5.08
C GLU A 96 3.74 -4.75 4.48
N ARG A 97 3.22 -4.57 3.27
CA ARG A 97 3.13 -3.25 2.61
C ARG A 97 2.30 -2.27 3.43
N LEU A 98 1.18 -2.72 4.00
CA LEU A 98 0.27 -1.91 4.82
C LEU A 98 0.99 -1.42 6.08
N LEU A 99 1.66 -2.32 6.81
CA LEU A 99 2.43 -1.97 8.01
C LEU A 99 3.50 -0.90 7.73
N VAL A 100 4.24 -1.05 6.62
CA VAL A 100 5.25 -0.06 6.21
C VAL A 100 4.61 1.29 5.88
N LEU A 101 3.48 1.30 5.17
CA LEU A 101 2.76 2.53 4.81
C LEU A 101 2.17 3.23 6.05
N GLU A 102 1.62 2.48 7.00
CA GLU A 102 1.11 3.01 8.26
C GLU A 102 2.22 3.65 9.10
N ALA A 103 3.37 2.99 9.22
CA ALA A 103 4.53 3.55 9.92
C ALA A 103 5.02 4.85 9.25
N ARG A 104 5.07 4.88 7.90
CA ARG A 104 5.43 6.09 7.15
C ARG A 104 4.40 7.20 7.35
N ARG A 105 3.10 6.88 7.37
CA ARG A 105 2.01 7.83 7.65
C ARG A 105 2.18 8.46 9.03
N GLN A 106 2.44 7.66 10.06
CA GLN A 106 2.64 8.19 11.42
C GLN A 106 3.84 9.14 11.51
N LYS A 107 4.95 8.83 10.82
CA LYS A 107 6.11 9.75 10.74
C LYS A 107 5.79 11.06 10.03
N VAL A 108 4.92 11.05 9.01
CA VAL A 108 4.49 12.27 8.32
C VAL A 108 3.57 13.09 9.24
N LEU A 109 2.61 12.44 9.90
CA LEU A 109 1.71 13.12 10.84
C LEU A 109 2.47 13.78 12.00
N GLY A 110 3.45 13.08 12.59
CA GLY A 110 4.30 13.66 13.63
C GLY A 110 5.06 14.90 13.15
N ARG A 111 5.60 14.87 11.93
CA ARG A 111 6.25 16.05 11.33
C ARG A 111 5.28 17.21 11.13
N ILE A 112 4.07 16.94 10.63
CA ILE A 112 3.04 17.97 10.44
C ILE A 112 2.72 18.63 11.79
N GLU A 113 2.57 17.84 12.85
CA GLU A 113 2.25 18.36 14.17
C GLU A 113 3.38 19.24 14.73
N SER A 114 4.64 18.81 14.60
CA SER A 114 5.79 19.64 15.00
C SER A 114 5.85 20.98 14.25
N HIS A 115 5.52 20.98 12.95
CA HIS A 115 5.50 22.23 12.16
C HIS A 115 4.35 23.14 12.57
N LYS A 116 3.18 22.60 12.92
CA LYS A 116 2.06 23.40 13.46
C LYS A 116 2.45 24.07 14.77
N GLU A 117 3.09 23.34 15.68
CA GLU A 117 3.56 23.88 16.95
C GLU A 117 4.62 24.97 16.75
N MET A 118 5.52 24.80 15.77
CA MET A 118 6.51 25.82 15.43
C MET A 118 5.85 27.08 14.85
N LEU A 119 4.93 26.93 13.89
CA LEU A 119 4.16 28.06 13.34
C LEU A 119 3.36 28.80 14.41
N LYS A 120 2.80 28.08 15.38
CA LYS A 120 2.09 28.70 16.51
C LYS A 120 3.03 29.56 17.35
N ARG A 121 4.23 29.06 17.69
CA ARG A 121 5.24 29.84 18.41
C ARG A 121 5.69 31.05 17.62
N ASP A 122 5.95 30.88 16.33
CA ASP A 122 6.37 31.99 15.46
C ASP A 122 5.28 33.06 15.38
N ALA A 123 4.00 32.67 15.36
CA ALA A 123 2.87 33.61 15.40
C ALA A 123 2.77 34.35 16.74
N GLU A 124 3.01 33.68 17.88
CA GLU A 124 3.06 34.31 19.20
C GLU A 124 4.20 35.34 19.28
N VAL A 125 5.38 35.00 18.76
CA VAL A 125 6.53 35.91 18.68
C VAL A 125 6.22 37.10 17.77
N LEU A 126 5.60 36.86 16.61
CA LEU A 126 5.21 37.94 15.70
C LEU A 126 4.24 38.92 16.37
N SER A 127 3.25 38.43 17.10
CA SER A 127 2.32 39.27 17.88
C SER A 127 3.05 40.16 18.88
N SER A 128 4.03 39.61 19.62
CA SER A 128 4.84 40.38 20.58
C SER A 128 5.64 41.48 19.88
N ILE A 129 6.27 41.18 18.74
CA ILE A 129 7.04 42.15 17.96
C ILE A 129 6.11 43.25 17.42
N GLU A 130 4.91 42.90 16.96
CA GLU A 130 3.93 43.85 16.46
C GLU A 130 3.46 44.81 17.57
N GLU A 131 3.23 44.31 18.78
CA GLU A 131 2.91 45.12 19.96
C GLU A 131 4.05 46.10 20.31
N GLU A 132 5.29 45.62 20.37
CA GLU A 132 6.48 46.45 20.63
C GLU A 132 6.67 47.52 19.54
N LEU A 133 6.44 47.18 18.26
CA LEU A 133 6.55 48.13 17.16
C LEU A 133 5.50 49.25 17.26
N VAL A 134 4.28 48.94 17.71
CA VAL A 134 3.25 49.95 17.95
C VAL A 134 3.69 50.90 19.06
N GLU A 135 4.20 50.39 20.18
CA GLU A 135 4.69 51.20 21.29
C GLU A 135 5.87 52.11 20.90
N VAL A 136 6.84 51.58 20.15
CA VAL A 136 7.97 52.40 19.69
C VAL A 136 7.49 53.51 18.75
N ARG A 137 6.55 53.21 17.84
CA ARG A 137 5.98 54.20 16.91
C ARG A 137 5.18 55.31 17.61
N THR A 138 4.44 55.00 18.68
CA THR A 138 3.72 56.02 19.44
C THR A 138 4.69 56.97 20.13
N LEU A 139 5.75 56.44 20.77
CA LEU A 139 6.78 57.25 21.42
C LEU A 139 7.57 58.12 20.44
N GLU A 140 7.84 57.65 19.22
CA GLU A 140 8.47 58.46 18.17
C GLU A 140 7.60 59.65 17.74
N ASN A 141 6.29 59.43 17.59
CA ASN A 141 5.35 60.48 17.19
C ASN A 141 5.09 61.52 18.31
N GLU A 142 5.29 61.16 19.57
CA GLU A 142 5.12 62.05 20.72
C GLU A 142 6.36 62.90 21.04
N LYS A 143 7.52 62.66 20.40
CA LYS A 143 8.69 63.54 20.56
C LYS A 143 8.38 64.93 19.98
N PRO A 144 8.31 66.00 20.81
CA PRO A 144 8.05 67.34 20.30
C PRO A 144 9.22 67.79 19.41
N GLU A 145 8.91 68.33 18.23
CA GLU A 145 9.86 69.03 17.37
C GLU A 145 10.68 70.00 18.22
N SER A 146 11.94 69.66 18.48
CA SER A 146 12.87 70.55 19.14
C SER A 146 13.14 71.71 18.19
N ARG A 147 12.37 72.80 18.35
CA ARG A 147 12.50 74.05 17.62
C ARG A 147 13.97 74.47 17.50
N PRO A 148 14.47 74.81 16.30
CA PRO A 148 15.80 75.38 16.17
C PRO A 148 15.78 76.77 16.80
N ARG A 149 16.46 76.96 17.93
CA ARG A 149 16.78 78.30 18.42
C ARG A 149 17.83 78.90 17.49
N GLY A 150 17.34 79.64 16.49
CA GLY A 150 18.13 80.48 15.61
C GLY A 150 18.98 81.47 16.43
N LYS A 151 20.24 81.57 16.04
CA LYS A 151 21.17 82.63 16.46
C LYS A 151 20.76 83.96 15.81
N GLY A 152 20.65 85.02 16.60
CA GLY A 152 20.72 86.42 16.17
C GLY A 152 21.07 87.24 17.42
N LYS A 153 22.35 87.56 17.63
CA LYS A 153 23.01 88.84 17.29
C LYS A 153 22.22 90.07 17.67
#